data_AF-A0A8H3BXC7-F1
#
_entry.id   AF-A0A8H3BXC7-F1
#
_cell.length_a   1.000
_cell.length_b   1.000
_cell.length_c   1.000
_cell.angle_alpha   90.00
_cell.angle_beta   90.00
_cell.angle_gamma   90.00
#
_symmetry.space_group_name_H-M   'P 1'
#
loop_
_entity.id
_entity.type
_entity.pdbx_description
1 polymer ?
#
loop_
_entity_poly.entity_id
_entity_poly.type
_entity_poly.pdbx_seq_one_letter_code
_entity_poly.pdbx_strand_id
1 'polypeptide(L)'
;MGVVPTDDELTDAVRSLRASNASLGVPKLLVTLLSSQPEWSVSEKRLRKVIQRLKNEEGSNLYPTSTLNTALDVSKYSNKLKPVLFGSEKGKGLVAVQDIDAGEVLWREDPFVYAPPWEVYEAQMAGTACAYCSRAFTPTNPPLRVRCPYDEQSIITVPPPARRCQGVFCSRLCLARSGSNHPLLCPVANPACLELLDFLGKERWKAALAFTQCVVRILSAWQDEMRNSSAKGKGASNKPADESYMSKDAIWDTYQSFAALRNDRRWSHTSENDLARSQLENMYKSLHTALINALYLQPSESPDGLTSDSAVTPTGGIPAPNRSMTHTKQLKRLLKVPVPKMRLNPLFSWDGLMEGLGKMNLNLEAHGGLFPLHSHLNHACRPNISIRHISPDGSTNSILHSPNPSRITVIATSPIPAGVELVVSYVDPSLDFRSRRRELRAWDFGVCLCERCLEEEKAGSPPEDPEVSRNEEKVGDRDKQNAGGLEDEIRNFLGV
;
A
#
# COMPACT_ATOMS: atom_id res chain seq x y z
N MET A 1 -23.46 40.66 -19.50
CA MET A 1 -22.68 40.31 -18.28
C MET A 1 -22.26 38.87 -18.44
N GLY A 2 -20.96 38.59 -18.48
CA GLY A 2 -20.47 37.22 -18.66
C GLY A 2 -20.79 36.34 -17.44
N VAL A 3 -21.00 35.06 -17.68
CA VAL A 3 -21.22 34.03 -16.66
C VAL A 3 -19.94 33.90 -15.83
N VAL A 4 -20.05 34.00 -14.51
CA VAL A 4 -18.92 33.78 -13.61
C VAL A 4 -18.89 32.28 -13.29
N PRO A 5 -17.90 31.50 -13.79
CA PRO A 5 -17.85 30.07 -13.53
C PRO A 5 -17.63 29.79 -12.03
N THR A 6 -18.02 28.61 -11.57
CA THR A 6 -17.68 28.12 -10.22
C THR A 6 -16.16 27.89 -10.09
N ASP A 7 -15.66 27.75 -8.86
CA ASP A 7 -14.24 27.49 -8.65
C ASP A 7 -13.81 26.12 -9.22
N ASP A 8 -14.70 25.12 -9.22
CA ASP A 8 -14.42 23.78 -9.75
C ASP A 8 -14.37 23.79 -11.29
N GLU A 9 -15.37 24.39 -11.94
CA GLU A 9 -15.39 24.55 -13.42
C GLU A 9 -14.18 25.33 -13.92
N LEU A 10 -13.79 26.40 -13.21
CA LEU A 10 -12.61 27.18 -13.54
C LEU A 10 -11.32 26.36 -13.35
N THR A 11 -11.25 25.54 -12.30
CA THR A 11 -10.07 24.72 -12.02
C THR A 11 -9.88 23.62 -13.07
N ASP A 12 -10.96 22.95 -13.48
CA ASP A 12 -10.92 21.91 -14.50
C ASP A 12 -10.51 22.46 -15.87
N ALA A 13 -11.08 23.61 -16.26
CA ALA A 13 -10.71 24.30 -17.50
C ALA A 13 -9.24 24.73 -17.51
N VAL A 14 -8.72 25.23 -16.38
CA VAL A 14 -7.31 25.64 -16.26
C VAL A 14 -6.36 24.44 -16.28
N ARG A 15 -6.72 23.30 -15.68
CA ARG A 15 -5.91 22.06 -15.79
C ARG A 15 -5.81 21.58 -17.23
N SER A 16 -6.95 21.51 -17.93
CA SER A 16 -7.00 21.11 -19.35
C SER A 16 -6.15 22.04 -20.23
N LEU A 17 -6.25 23.35 -20.04
CA LEU A 17 -5.47 24.33 -20.82
C LEU A 17 -3.97 24.27 -20.53
N ARG A 18 -3.54 24.01 -19.29
CA ARG A 18 -2.12 23.83 -18.96
C ARG A 18 -1.55 22.54 -19.54
N ALA A 19 -2.34 21.46 -19.61
CA ALA A 19 -1.90 20.21 -20.23
C ALA A 19 -1.54 20.39 -21.71
N SER A 20 -2.31 21.20 -22.44
CA SER A 20 -2.03 21.52 -23.85
C SER A 20 -1.06 22.69 -24.06
N ASN A 21 -0.74 23.47 -23.02
CA ASN A 21 0.03 24.72 -23.14
C ASN A 21 0.98 24.96 -21.94
N ALA A 22 1.89 24.01 -21.68
CA ALA A 22 2.73 23.99 -20.48
C ALA A 22 3.63 25.23 -20.26
N SER A 23 3.92 26.01 -21.32
CA SER A 23 4.83 27.16 -21.28
C SER A 23 4.15 28.54 -21.27
N LEU A 24 2.81 28.62 -21.32
CA LEU A 24 2.12 29.91 -21.37
C LEU A 24 2.07 30.61 -20.01
N GLY A 25 2.48 31.88 -19.99
CA GLY A 25 2.29 32.76 -18.85
C GLY A 25 0.81 33.10 -18.60
N VAL A 26 0.48 33.45 -17.35
CA VAL A 26 -0.90 33.75 -16.89
C VAL A 26 -1.70 34.67 -17.82
N PRO A 27 -1.15 35.77 -18.38
CA PRO A 27 -1.92 36.66 -19.25
C PRO A 27 -2.34 35.98 -20.56
N LYS A 28 -1.47 35.14 -21.14
CA LYS A 28 -1.78 34.40 -22.37
C LYS A 28 -2.76 33.27 -22.09
N LEU A 29 -2.62 32.60 -20.95
CA LEU A 29 -3.53 31.55 -20.50
C LEU A 29 -4.97 32.09 -20.30
N LEU A 30 -5.11 33.30 -19.77
CA LEU A 30 -6.41 33.97 -19.61
C LEU A 30 -7.07 34.24 -20.96
N VAL A 31 -6.30 34.72 -21.95
CA VAL A 31 -6.80 34.96 -23.31
C VAL A 31 -7.27 33.66 -23.96
N THR A 32 -6.48 32.59 -23.84
CA THR A 32 -6.85 31.26 -24.36
C THR A 32 -8.10 30.71 -23.67
N LEU A 33 -8.22 30.89 -22.34
CA LEU A 33 -9.40 30.50 -21.58
C LEU A 33 -10.66 31.21 -22.07
N LEU A 34 -10.61 32.54 -22.18
CA LEU A 34 -11.76 33.34 -22.64
C LEU A 34 -12.08 33.12 -24.12
N SER A 35 -11.10 32.69 -24.92
CA SER A 35 -11.33 32.28 -26.31
C SER A 35 -12.01 30.91 -26.40
N SER A 36 -11.70 29.99 -25.48
CA SER A 36 -12.34 28.67 -25.39
C SER A 36 -13.72 28.70 -24.73
N GLN A 37 -13.97 29.69 -23.86
CA GLN A 37 -15.23 29.87 -23.14
C GLN A 37 -15.66 31.36 -23.21
N PRO A 38 -16.25 31.79 -24.35
CA PRO A 38 -16.55 33.21 -24.62
C PRO A 38 -17.57 33.82 -23.65
N GLU A 39 -18.43 32.97 -23.08
CA GLU A 39 -19.47 33.39 -22.13
C GLU A 39 -18.90 33.67 -20.73
N TRP A 40 -17.65 33.31 -20.44
CA TRP A 40 -17.09 33.40 -19.10
C TRP A 40 -16.54 34.78 -18.77
N SER A 41 -16.75 35.21 -17.53
CA SER A 41 -16.09 36.37 -16.95
C SER A 41 -15.16 35.93 -15.82
N VAL A 42 -13.84 35.94 -16.10
CA VAL A 42 -12.80 35.54 -15.15
C VAL A 42 -11.76 36.64 -15.04
N SER A 43 -11.47 37.07 -13.82
CA SER A 43 -10.40 38.04 -13.56
C SER A 43 -9.04 37.36 -13.52
N GLU A 44 -7.99 38.08 -13.93
CA GLU A 44 -6.62 37.58 -13.85
C GLU A 44 -6.22 37.23 -12.41
N LYS A 45 -6.69 37.99 -11.42
CA LYS A 45 -6.46 37.72 -9.99
C LYS A 45 -7.06 36.38 -9.56
N ARG A 46 -8.26 36.04 -10.03
CA ARG A 46 -8.92 34.77 -9.73
C ARG A 46 -8.19 33.60 -10.40
N LEU A 47 -7.79 33.79 -11.67
CA LEU A 47 -6.97 32.81 -12.38
C LEU A 47 -5.61 32.56 -11.69
N ARG A 48 -4.91 33.62 -11.24
CA ARG A 48 -3.66 33.51 -10.47
C ARG A 48 -3.85 32.73 -9.18
N LYS A 49 -4.96 32.95 -8.46
CA LYS A 49 -5.28 32.23 -7.22
C LYS A 49 -5.51 30.73 -7.47
N VAL A 50 -6.23 30.39 -8.54
CA VAL A 50 -6.44 28.99 -8.96
C VAL A 50 -5.11 28.35 -9.39
N ILE A 51 -4.29 29.03 -10.19
CA ILE A 51 -2.96 28.53 -10.59
C ILE A 51 -2.04 28.36 -9.37
N GLN A 52 -2.06 29.28 -8.42
CA GLN A 52 -1.25 29.17 -7.21
C GLN A 52 -1.73 28.01 -6.33
N ARG A 53 -3.04 27.80 -6.22
CA ARG A 53 -3.63 26.65 -5.54
C ARG A 53 -3.22 25.35 -6.23
N LEU A 54 -3.34 25.28 -7.56
CA LEU A 54 -2.88 24.13 -8.36
C LEU A 54 -1.38 23.89 -8.19
N LYS A 55 -0.55 24.93 -8.16
CA LYS A 55 0.89 24.81 -7.89
C LYS A 55 1.20 24.34 -6.47
N ASN A 56 0.41 24.76 -5.47
CA ASN A 56 0.56 24.27 -4.11
C ASN A 56 0.05 22.82 -3.97
N GLU A 57 -0.96 22.43 -4.75
CA GLU A 57 -1.44 21.04 -4.85
C GLU A 57 -0.42 20.15 -5.60
N GLU A 58 0.13 20.62 -6.72
CA GLU A 58 1.24 20.05 -7.51
C GLU A 58 2.55 19.99 -6.70
N GLY A 59 2.80 20.96 -5.83
CA GLY A 59 4.02 21.10 -5.03
C GLY A 59 4.02 20.33 -3.71
N SER A 60 2.97 19.57 -3.40
CA SER A 60 2.79 19.01 -2.06
C SER A 60 3.40 17.64 -1.81
N ASN A 61 4.02 16.96 -2.80
CA ASN A 61 4.97 15.85 -2.61
C ASN A 61 5.45 15.36 -3.98
N LEU A 62 6.61 15.81 -4.46
CA LEU A 62 7.27 15.24 -5.65
C LEU A 62 7.83 13.83 -5.41
N TYR A 63 7.85 13.37 -4.15
CA TYR A 63 8.46 12.12 -3.72
C TYR A 63 7.57 11.41 -2.69
N PRO A 64 7.65 10.06 -2.60
CA PRO A 64 7.02 9.33 -1.52
C PRO A 64 7.48 9.80 -0.14
N THR A 65 6.55 9.99 0.78
CA THR A 65 6.86 10.44 2.15
C THR A 65 6.90 9.27 3.12
N SER A 66 7.89 9.24 4.00
CA SER A 66 8.03 8.22 5.04
C SER A 66 8.53 8.83 6.34
N THR A 67 8.24 8.18 7.46
CA THR A 67 8.72 8.59 8.79
C THR A 67 9.39 7.41 9.49
N LEU A 68 10.28 7.72 10.43
CA LEU A 68 10.87 6.69 11.29
C LEU A 68 9.78 6.08 12.19
N ASN A 69 9.79 4.76 12.29
CA ASN A 69 8.91 4.05 13.20
C ASN A 69 9.50 4.07 14.62
N THR A 70 8.97 4.90 15.49
CA THR A 70 9.41 5.01 16.90
C THR A 70 9.17 3.74 17.70
N ALA A 71 8.24 2.89 17.26
CA ALA A 71 7.95 1.61 17.91
C ALA A 71 8.84 0.46 17.41
N LEU A 72 9.65 0.67 16.36
CA LEU A 72 10.52 -0.36 15.81
C LEU A 72 11.88 -0.35 16.51
N ASP A 73 12.10 -1.38 17.32
CA ASP A 73 13.41 -1.64 17.91
C ASP A 73 14.29 -2.47 16.96
N VAL A 74 15.13 -1.77 16.19
CA VAL A 74 16.05 -2.38 15.21
C VAL A 74 17.04 -3.34 15.87
N SER A 75 17.40 -3.11 17.14
CA SER A 75 18.38 -3.94 17.85
C SER A 75 17.92 -5.38 18.05
N LYS A 76 16.60 -5.64 18.02
CA LYS A 76 16.01 -6.98 18.06
C LYS A 76 16.27 -7.80 16.78
N TYR A 77 16.55 -7.12 15.68
CA TYR A 77 16.83 -7.75 14.39
C TYR A 77 18.32 -7.87 14.15
N SER A 78 19.07 -6.79 14.39
CA SER A 78 20.52 -6.76 14.25
C SER A 78 21.11 -5.60 15.03
N ASN A 79 22.20 -5.86 15.76
CA ASN A 79 23.02 -4.82 16.39
C ASN A 79 23.97 -4.14 15.39
N LYS A 80 24.08 -4.65 14.15
CA LYS A 80 24.93 -4.08 13.10
C LYS A 80 24.26 -2.97 12.31
N LEU A 81 23.00 -2.65 12.60
CA LEU A 81 22.17 -1.75 11.79
C LEU A 81 21.62 -0.60 12.63
N LYS A 82 21.51 0.59 12.03
CA LYS A 82 20.76 1.71 12.60
C LYS A 82 19.85 2.37 11.55
N PRO A 83 18.66 2.82 11.96
CA PRO A 83 17.80 3.62 11.09
C PRO A 83 18.34 5.05 10.97
N VAL A 84 18.27 5.63 9.78
CA VAL A 84 18.72 6.99 9.46
C VAL A 84 17.67 7.69 8.60
N LEU A 85 17.50 9.01 8.76
CA LEU A 85 16.70 9.85 7.87
C LEU A 85 17.65 10.67 6.99
N PHE A 86 17.62 10.44 5.68
CA PHE A 86 18.56 11.06 4.74
C PHE A 86 18.08 12.42 4.18
N GLY A 87 16.76 12.64 4.14
CA GLY A 87 16.15 13.86 3.58
C GLY A 87 14.75 13.59 3.05
N SER A 88 14.10 14.59 2.44
CA SER A 88 12.74 14.44 1.90
C SER A 88 12.65 13.59 0.63
N GLU A 89 13.70 13.56 -0.19
CA GLU A 89 13.75 12.79 -1.44
C GLU A 89 14.01 11.30 -1.19
N LYS A 90 14.95 11.00 -0.28
CA LYS A 90 15.36 9.62 0.03
C LYS A 90 14.62 9.02 1.23
N GLY A 91 14.03 9.85 2.09
CA GLY A 91 13.30 9.41 3.26
C GLY A 91 14.17 8.67 4.27
N LYS A 92 13.59 7.61 4.85
CA LYS A 92 14.26 6.74 5.84
C LYS A 92 15.13 5.69 5.17
N GLY A 93 16.14 5.22 5.89
CA GLY A 93 17.17 4.30 5.42
C GLY A 93 17.72 3.42 6.55
N LEU A 94 18.51 2.39 6.19
CA LEU A 94 19.31 1.61 7.13
C LEU A 94 20.80 1.75 6.81
N VAL A 95 21.61 1.97 7.84
CA VAL A 95 23.07 2.10 7.72
C VAL A 95 23.78 1.08 8.60
N ALA A 96 24.83 0.48 8.07
CA ALA A 96 25.71 -0.41 8.81
C ALA A 96 26.48 0.39 9.89
N VAL A 97 26.52 -0.08 11.13
CA VAL A 97 27.33 0.53 12.21
C VAL A 97 28.68 -0.14 12.39
N GLN A 98 28.87 -1.28 11.75
CA GLN A 98 30.09 -2.08 11.73
C GLN A 98 30.19 -2.80 10.39
N ASP A 99 31.36 -3.37 10.10
CA ASP A 99 31.58 -4.13 8.88
C ASP A 99 30.72 -5.41 8.87
N ILE A 100 30.23 -5.73 7.67
CA ILE A 100 29.37 -6.87 7.35
C ILE A 100 30.02 -7.65 6.23
N ASP A 101 30.11 -8.97 6.38
CA ASP A 101 30.71 -9.85 5.39
C ASP A 101 29.70 -10.23 4.30
N ALA A 102 30.19 -10.51 3.09
CA ALA A 102 29.37 -11.05 2.03
C ALA A 102 28.78 -12.42 2.43
N GLY A 103 27.50 -12.64 2.14
CA GLY A 103 26.78 -13.86 2.51
C GLY A 103 26.26 -13.89 3.95
N GLU A 104 26.55 -12.87 4.76
CA GLU A 104 26.06 -12.78 6.13
C GLU A 104 24.52 -12.61 6.16
N VAL A 105 23.84 -13.40 6.99
CA VAL A 105 22.41 -13.22 7.28
C VAL A 105 22.26 -12.07 8.26
N LEU A 106 21.70 -10.96 7.79
CA LEU A 106 21.56 -9.73 8.57
C LEU A 106 20.40 -9.79 9.55
N TRP A 107 19.23 -10.24 9.09
CA TRP A 107 18.06 -10.51 9.94
C TRP A 107 17.05 -11.43 9.25
N ARG A 108 16.07 -11.89 10.03
CA ARG A 108 14.83 -12.53 9.55
C ARG A 108 13.64 -11.76 10.07
N GLU A 109 12.60 -11.64 9.25
CA GLU A 109 11.45 -10.82 9.59
C GLU A 109 10.14 -11.51 9.21
N ASP A 110 9.22 -11.58 10.17
CA ASP A 110 7.84 -11.95 9.91
C ASP A 110 7.05 -10.70 9.50
N PRO A 111 6.08 -10.81 8.57
CA PRO A 111 5.42 -9.64 8.03
C PRO A 111 4.46 -9.01 9.03
N PHE A 112 4.36 -7.68 8.97
CA PHE A 112 3.28 -6.91 9.58
C PHE A 112 1.93 -7.32 9.02
N VAL A 113 1.80 -7.46 7.70
CA VAL A 113 0.66 -8.13 7.06
C VAL A 113 1.13 -8.91 5.85
N TYR A 114 0.40 -9.96 5.51
CA TYR A 114 0.73 -10.82 4.38
C TYR A 114 -0.46 -10.94 3.43
N ALA A 115 -0.25 -10.53 2.19
CA ALA A 115 -1.13 -10.72 1.05
C ALA A 115 -0.49 -11.78 0.14
N PRO A 116 -0.72 -13.08 0.38
CA PRO A 116 0.01 -14.15 -0.30
C PRO A 116 -0.08 -14.07 -1.83
N PRO A 117 0.89 -14.69 -2.56
CA PRO A 117 0.69 -15.02 -3.96
C PRO A 117 -0.64 -15.77 -4.15
N TRP A 118 -1.28 -15.58 -5.28
CA TRP A 118 -2.65 -16.03 -5.45
C TRP A 118 -2.82 -17.55 -5.38
N GLU A 119 -1.81 -18.31 -5.77
CA GLU A 119 -1.77 -19.77 -5.65
C GLU A 119 -1.83 -20.19 -4.17
N VAL A 120 -1.14 -19.43 -3.30
CA VAL A 120 -1.16 -19.62 -1.85
C VAL A 120 -2.50 -19.14 -1.26
N TYR A 121 -3.04 -18.02 -1.74
CA TYR A 121 -4.36 -17.53 -1.33
C TYR A 121 -5.47 -18.54 -1.67
N GLU A 122 -5.45 -19.10 -2.88
CA GLU A 122 -6.37 -20.16 -3.31
C GLU A 122 -6.24 -21.40 -2.43
N ALA A 123 -5.02 -21.80 -2.09
CA ALA A 123 -4.79 -22.89 -1.14
C ALA A 123 -5.35 -22.60 0.26
N GLN A 124 -5.27 -21.36 0.75
CA GLN A 124 -5.91 -20.96 2.01
C GLN A 124 -7.44 -21.04 1.91
N MET A 125 -8.01 -20.55 0.80
CA MET A 125 -9.46 -20.58 0.56
C MET A 125 -10.00 -22.00 0.34
N ALA A 126 -9.16 -22.92 -0.14
CA ALA A 126 -9.47 -24.34 -0.27
C ALA A 126 -9.24 -25.14 1.03
N GLY A 127 -8.71 -24.52 2.09
CA GLY A 127 -8.38 -25.21 3.35
C GLY A 127 -7.18 -26.16 3.23
N THR A 128 -6.37 -26.02 2.19
CA THR A 128 -5.14 -26.81 1.94
C THR A 128 -3.86 -26.08 2.38
N ALA A 129 -3.97 -24.82 2.80
CA ALA A 129 -2.91 -24.07 3.48
C ALA A 129 -3.41 -23.39 4.76
N CYS A 130 -2.48 -23.06 5.65
CA CYS A 130 -2.78 -22.37 6.89
C CYS A 130 -3.34 -20.96 6.62
N ALA A 131 -4.52 -20.65 7.15
CA ALA A 131 -5.16 -19.34 7.04
C ALA A 131 -4.38 -18.20 7.72
N TYR A 132 -3.40 -18.51 8.57
CA TYR A 132 -2.54 -17.52 9.23
C TYR A 132 -1.13 -17.45 8.62
N CYS A 133 -0.35 -18.54 8.69
CA CYS A 133 1.04 -18.54 8.24
C CYS A 133 1.21 -18.97 6.77
N SER A 134 0.12 -19.26 6.07
CA SER A 134 0.11 -19.65 4.65
C SER A 134 0.86 -20.93 4.30
N ARG A 135 1.42 -21.64 5.29
CA ARG A 135 2.08 -22.94 5.10
C ARG A 135 1.11 -23.94 4.48
N ALA A 136 1.47 -24.47 3.31
CA ALA A 136 0.75 -25.55 2.66
C ALA A 136 0.75 -26.81 3.53
N PHE A 137 -0.37 -27.53 3.56
CA PHE A 137 -0.47 -28.80 4.27
C PHE A 137 0.01 -29.94 3.38
N THR A 138 1.04 -30.65 3.81
CA THR A 138 1.48 -31.86 3.13
C THR A 138 0.65 -33.08 3.58
N PRO A 139 0.39 -34.05 2.69
CA PRO A 139 -0.30 -35.30 3.05
C PRO A 139 0.50 -36.15 4.05
N THR A 140 1.82 -36.04 4.05
CA THR A 140 2.76 -36.94 4.73
C THR A 140 2.96 -36.66 6.22
N ASN A 141 2.50 -35.51 6.72
CA ASN A 141 2.53 -35.18 8.14
C ASN A 141 1.34 -34.26 8.46
N PRO A 142 0.12 -34.79 8.62
CA PRO A 142 -1.04 -33.96 8.86
C PRO A 142 -0.84 -33.31 10.24
N PRO A 143 -0.56 -31.99 10.33
CA PRO A 143 -0.51 -31.37 11.64
C PRO A 143 -1.88 -31.55 12.31
N LEU A 144 -1.95 -31.41 13.63
CA LEU A 144 -3.22 -31.19 14.31
C LEU A 144 -3.86 -29.91 13.74
N ARG A 145 -4.62 -30.07 12.66
CA ARG A 145 -5.30 -28.99 11.95
C ARG A 145 -6.44 -28.51 12.82
N VAL A 146 -6.49 -27.21 13.05
CA VAL A 146 -7.58 -26.59 13.80
C VAL A 146 -8.45 -25.83 12.81
N ARG A 147 -9.75 -26.12 12.76
CA ARG A 147 -10.69 -25.37 11.91
C ARG A 147 -11.12 -24.08 12.60
N CYS A 148 -11.65 -23.16 11.79
CA CYS A 148 -12.32 -21.98 12.29
C CYS A 148 -13.42 -22.36 13.30
N PRO A 149 -13.46 -21.77 14.51
CA PRO A 149 -14.48 -22.08 15.52
C PRO A 149 -15.89 -21.58 15.14
N TYR A 150 -15.99 -20.67 14.16
CA TYR A 150 -17.28 -20.21 13.64
C TYR A 150 -17.86 -21.15 12.59
N ASP A 151 -17.06 -22.03 11.96
CA ASP A 151 -17.55 -22.98 10.95
C ASP A 151 -18.59 -23.94 11.54
N GLU A 152 -18.39 -24.39 12.77
CA GLU A 152 -19.32 -25.28 13.50
C GLU A 152 -20.68 -24.62 13.80
N GLN A 153 -20.73 -23.28 13.87
CA GLN A 153 -21.96 -22.52 14.12
C GLN A 153 -22.85 -22.40 12.86
N SER A 154 -22.33 -22.74 11.67
CA SER A 154 -23.05 -22.60 10.39
C SER A 154 -24.12 -23.66 10.13
N ILE A 155 -24.16 -24.74 10.93
CA ILE A 155 -25.03 -25.90 10.67
C ILE A 155 -26.49 -25.64 11.14
N ILE A 156 -26.74 -24.63 11.98
CA ILE A 156 -28.02 -24.52 12.71
C ILE A 156 -28.80 -23.23 12.38
N THR A 157 -28.19 -22.13 11.91
CA THR A 157 -28.83 -20.80 12.03
C THR A 157 -28.82 -19.85 10.83
N VAL A 158 -28.35 -20.21 9.63
CA VAL A 158 -28.28 -19.25 8.49
C VAL A 158 -28.94 -19.80 7.22
N PRO A 159 -29.98 -19.15 6.66
CA PRO A 159 -30.53 -19.53 5.37
C PRO A 159 -29.54 -19.23 4.22
N PRO A 160 -29.52 -20.03 3.14
CA PRO A 160 -28.67 -19.80 1.98
C PRO A 160 -28.88 -18.43 1.31
N PRO A 161 -27.84 -17.84 0.68
CA PRO A 161 -26.50 -18.39 0.48
C PRO A 161 -25.56 -18.05 1.64
N ALA A 162 -25.31 -19.02 2.53
CA ALA A 162 -24.32 -18.89 3.60
C ALA A 162 -23.00 -19.52 3.14
N ARG A 163 -21.98 -18.69 2.87
CA ARG A 163 -20.63 -19.17 2.56
C ARG A 163 -19.99 -19.67 3.85
N ARG A 164 -19.65 -20.96 3.92
CA ARG A 164 -18.92 -21.54 5.06
C ARG A 164 -17.50 -20.99 5.14
N CYS A 165 -16.93 -20.97 6.35
CA CYS A 165 -15.55 -20.54 6.54
C CYS A 165 -14.60 -21.73 6.35
N GLN A 166 -13.80 -21.70 5.28
CA GLN A 166 -12.79 -22.73 4.99
C GLN A 166 -11.47 -22.50 5.75
N GLY A 167 -11.45 -21.62 6.75
CA GLY A 167 -10.24 -21.28 7.50
C GLY A 167 -9.72 -22.49 8.28
N VAL A 168 -8.53 -22.96 7.92
CA VAL A 168 -7.82 -24.04 8.63
C VAL A 168 -6.45 -23.53 9.10
N PHE A 169 -6.06 -23.87 10.31
CA PHE A 169 -4.81 -23.45 10.93
C PHE A 169 -3.91 -24.65 11.20
N CYS A 170 -2.60 -24.50 10.98
CA CYS A 170 -1.63 -25.59 11.19
C CYS A 170 -1.44 -25.97 12.67
N SER A 171 -1.86 -25.11 13.60
CA SER A 171 -1.75 -25.34 15.04
C SER A 171 -2.70 -24.42 15.81
N ARG A 172 -2.96 -24.75 17.09
CA ARG A 172 -3.65 -23.85 18.02
C ARG A 172 -2.92 -22.51 18.18
N LEU A 173 -1.60 -22.50 18.05
CA LEU A 173 -0.81 -21.27 18.09
C LEU A 173 -1.13 -20.36 16.89
N CYS A 174 -1.23 -20.91 15.67
CA CYS A 174 -1.62 -20.10 14.50
C CYS A 174 -3.06 -19.60 14.58
N LEU A 175 -3.99 -20.40 15.12
CA LEU A 175 -5.34 -19.91 15.41
C LEU A 175 -5.30 -18.77 16.44
N ALA A 176 -4.57 -18.93 17.54
CA ALA A 176 -4.46 -17.89 18.56
C ALA A 176 -3.80 -16.61 18.04
N ARG A 177 -2.73 -16.74 17.24
CA ARG A 177 -2.03 -15.61 16.59
C ARG A 177 -2.86 -14.92 15.52
N SER A 178 -3.84 -15.61 14.92
CA SER A 178 -4.81 -14.97 14.03
C SER A 178 -5.75 -14.01 14.78
N GLY A 179 -5.83 -14.14 16.11
CA GLY A 179 -6.45 -13.17 17.01
C GLY A 179 -7.84 -12.72 16.57
N SER A 180 -8.11 -11.43 16.71
CA SER A 180 -9.34 -10.81 16.21
C SER A 180 -9.32 -10.55 14.69
N ASN A 181 -8.20 -10.79 13.99
CA ASN A 181 -8.11 -10.55 12.54
C ASN A 181 -9.02 -11.51 11.75
N HIS A 182 -8.94 -12.81 12.06
CA HIS A 182 -9.70 -13.81 11.32
C HIS A 182 -11.23 -13.61 11.40
N PRO A 183 -11.85 -13.38 12.58
CA PRO A 183 -13.29 -13.12 12.68
C PRO A 183 -13.77 -11.94 11.82
N LEU A 184 -12.97 -10.89 11.62
CA LEU A 184 -13.37 -9.72 10.81
C LEU A 184 -13.48 -10.04 9.31
N LEU A 185 -12.75 -11.04 8.82
CA LEU A 185 -12.82 -11.54 7.44
C LEU A 185 -13.44 -12.94 7.35
N CYS A 186 -14.09 -13.41 8.42
CA CYS A 186 -14.76 -14.70 8.43
C CYS A 186 -16.19 -14.51 7.90
N PRO A 187 -16.61 -15.18 6.81
CA PRO A 187 -17.94 -15.00 6.25
C PRO A 187 -19.07 -15.42 7.20
N VAL A 188 -18.78 -16.25 8.19
CA VAL A 188 -19.75 -16.68 9.21
C VAL A 188 -19.82 -15.69 10.37
N ALA A 189 -18.67 -15.20 10.86
CA ALA A 189 -18.62 -14.26 11.97
C ALA A 189 -18.97 -12.82 11.55
N ASN A 190 -18.56 -12.42 10.34
CA ASN A 190 -18.83 -11.15 9.70
C ASN A 190 -19.38 -11.34 8.28
N PRO A 191 -20.67 -11.65 8.10
CA PRO A 191 -21.27 -11.77 6.76
C PRO A 191 -21.18 -10.49 5.91
N ALA A 192 -20.94 -9.33 6.51
CA ALA A 192 -20.75 -8.08 5.79
C ALA A 192 -19.47 -8.07 4.94
N CYS A 193 -18.49 -8.95 5.23
CA CYS A 193 -17.25 -9.00 4.46
C CYS A 193 -17.35 -9.78 3.15
N LEU A 194 -18.49 -10.41 2.85
CA LEU A 194 -18.64 -11.27 1.66
C LEU A 194 -18.33 -10.54 0.35
N GLU A 195 -18.94 -9.37 0.15
CA GLU A 195 -18.71 -8.54 -1.04
C GLU A 195 -17.24 -8.16 -1.19
N LEU A 196 -16.57 -7.81 -0.08
CA LEU A 196 -15.14 -7.51 -0.07
C LEU A 196 -14.29 -8.73 -0.42
N LEU A 197 -14.59 -9.91 0.13
CA LEU A 197 -13.84 -11.13 -0.17
C LEU A 197 -14.03 -11.57 -1.63
N ASP A 198 -15.24 -11.46 -2.16
CA ASP A 198 -15.55 -11.78 -3.55
C ASP A 198 -14.84 -10.79 -4.50
N PHE A 199 -14.86 -9.49 -4.17
CA PHE A 199 -14.10 -8.47 -4.89
C PHE A 199 -12.59 -8.79 -4.92
N LEU A 200 -11.98 -9.02 -3.74
CA LEU A 200 -10.55 -9.29 -3.63
C LEU A 200 -10.14 -10.57 -4.39
N GLY A 201 -10.95 -11.62 -4.33
CA GLY A 201 -10.69 -12.88 -5.03
C GLY A 201 -10.86 -12.76 -6.55
N LYS A 202 -11.86 -12.01 -7.00
CA LYS A 202 -12.15 -11.82 -8.44
C LYS A 202 -11.13 -10.89 -9.09
N GLU A 203 -10.89 -9.73 -8.49
CA GLU A 203 -9.99 -8.73 -9.06
C GLU A 203 -8.52 -9.08 -8.87
N ARG A 204 -8.17 -10.04 -8.01
CA ARG A 204 -6.79 -10.51 -7.79
C ARG A 204 -5.80 -9.34 -7.60
N TRP A 205 -6.23 -8.32 -6.89
CA TRP A 205 -5.44 -7.11 -6.67
C TRP A 205 -4.68 -7.15 -5.34
N LYS A 206 -3.37 -7.40 -5.41
CA LYS A 206 -2.54 -7.68 -4.23
C LYS A 206 -2.48 -6.51 -3.25
N ALA A 207 -2.41 -5.28 -3.74
CA ALA A 207 -2.39 -4.09 -2.90
C ALA A 207 -3.72 -3.88 -2.15
N ALA A 208 -4.86 -4.16 -2.77
CA ALA A 208 -6.16 -4.11 -2.11
C ALA A 208 -6.27 -5.17 -0.99
N LEU A 209 -5.76 -6.38 -1.23
CA LEU A 209 -5.71 -7.43 -0.22
C LEU A 209 -4.82 -7.02 0.97
N ALA A 210 -3.60 -6.53 0.70
CA ALA A 210 -2.69 -6.08 1.75
C ALA A 210 -3.25 -4.90 2.55
N PHE A 211 -3.90 -3.94 1.88
CA PHE A 211 -4.53 -2.81 2.55
C PHE A 211 -5.68 -3.29 3.46
N THR A 212 -6.53 -4.20 2.97
CA THR A 212 -7.58 -4.83 3.77
C THR A 212 -7.00 -5.52 5.01
N GLN A 213 -5.90 -6.27 4.85
CA GLN A 213 -5.21 -6.91 5.98
C GLN A 213 -4.66 -5.87 6.99
N CYS A 214 -4.16 -4.72 6.52
CA CYS A 214 -3.73 -3.63 7.41
C CYS A 214 -4.90 -3.08 8.23
N VAL A 215 -6.02 -2.75 7.57
CA VAL A 215 -7.24 -2.26 8.24
C VAL A 215 -7.70 -3.26 9.30
N VAL A 216 -7.79 -4.54 8.94
CA VAL A 216 -8.20 -5.62 9.85
C VAL A 216 -7.24 -5.75 11.04
N ARG A 217 -5.93 -5.73 10.81
CA ARG A 217 -4.93 -5.81 11.88
C ARG A 217 -5.02 -4.62 12.83
N ILE A 218 -5.20 -3.40 12.30
CA ILE A 218 -5.36 -2.19 13.11
C ILE A 218 -6.64 -2.28 13.94
N LEU A 219 -7.78 -2.59 13.34
CA LEU A 219 -9.05 -2.71 14.07
C LEU A 219 -8.97 -3.78 15.17
N SER A 220 -8.33 -4.91 14.88
CA SER A 220 -8.16 -6.03 15.81
C SER A 220 -7.25 -5.68 16.98
N ALA A 221 -6.19 -4.90 16.76
CA ALA A 221 -5.29 -4.44 17.83
C ALA A 221 -6.05 -3.68 18.93
N TRP A 222 -7.03 -2.85 18.55
CA TRP A 222 -7.91 -2.16 19.50
C TRP A 222 -8.80 -3.12 20.30
N GLN A 223 -9.23 -4.23 19.68
CA GLN A 223 -10.07 -5.22 20.35
C GLN A 223 -9.28 -6.11 21.33
N ASP A 224 -8.06 -6.50 20.96
CA ASP A 224 -7.26 -7.48 21.71
C ASP A 224 -6.65 -6.89 23.00
N GLU A 225 -6.26 -5.61 22.99
CA GLU A 225 -5.65 -4.96 24.17
C GLU A 225 -6.64 -4.82 25.35
N MET A 226 -7.93 -4.58 25.07
CA MET A 226 -8.97 -4.51 26.11
C MET A 226 -9.31 -5.88 26.71
N ARG A 227 -9.25 -6.96 25.90
CA ARG A 227 -9.42 -8.34 26.39
C ARG A 227 -8.30 -8.71 27.36
N ASN A 228 -7.06 -8.34 27.04
CA ASN A 228 -5.90 -8.60 27.88
C ASN A 228 -5.90 -7.75 29.16
N SER A 229 -6.34 -6.49 29.08
CA SER A 229 -6.52 -5.61 30.24
C SER A 229 -7.59 -6.12 31.21
N SER A 230 -8.69 -6.66 30.67
CA SER A 230 -9.76 -7.28 31.47
C SER A 230 -9.34 -8.62 32.10
N ALA A 231 -8.43 -9.38 31.48
CA ALA A 231 -7.92 -10.65 31.98
C ALA A 231 -6.91 -10.49 33.15
N LYS A 232 -6.12 -9.41 33.16
CA LYS A 232 -5.18 -9.10 34.27
C LYS A 232 -5.87 -8.80 35.60
N GLY A 233 -7.15 -8.40 35.60
CA GLY A 233 -7.93 -8.09 36.81
C GLY A 233 -8.42 -9.30 37.62
N LYS A 234 -8.26 -10.53 37.12
CA LYS A 234 -8.70 -11.76 37.80
C LYS A 234 -7.56 -12.76 37.96
N GLY A 235 -6.69 -12.51 38.95
CA GLY A 235 -5.84 -13.55 39.56
C GLY A 235 -4.81 -14.25 38.67
N ALA A 236 -4.26 -13.60 37.64
CA ALA A 236 -3.21 -14.19 36.82
C ALA A 236 -1.82 -13.96 37.44
N SER A 237 -1.15 -15.06 37.82
CA SER A 237 0.28 -15.07 38.17
C SER A 237 1.11 -14.43 37.04
N ASN A 238 2.07 -13.57 37.39
CA ASN A 238 3.09 -13.02 36.48
C ASN A 238 3.92 -14.15 35.85
N LYS A 239 3.42 -14.75 34.77
CA LYS A 239 4.28 -15.37 33.76
C LYS A 239 4.72 -14.27 32.79
N PRO A 240 5.98 -14.26 32.34
CA PRO A 240 6.42 -13.28 31.35
C PRO A 240 5.50 -13.42 30.14
N ALA A 241 4.81 -12.34 29.79
CA ALA A 241 4.04 -12.27 28.56
C ALA A 241 4.99 -12.58 27.41
N ASP A 242 4.58 -13.49 26.51
CA ASP A 242 5.27 -13.76 25.26
C ASP A 242 5.63 -12.42 24.59
N GLU A 243 6.92 -12.20 24.34
CA GLU A 243 7.60 -10.94 23.99
C GLU A 243 7.13 -10.28 22.67
N SER A 244 6.07 -10.80 22.05
CA SER A 244 5.72 -10.60 20.65
C SER A 244 4.45 -9.78 20.40
N TYR A 245 3.73 -9.32 21.43
CA TYR A 245 2.54 -8.49 21.23
C TYR A 245 2.88 -6.99 21.17
N MET A 246 2.75 -6.39 19.99
CA MET A 246 2.82 -4.93 19.81
C MET A 246 1.56 -4.26 20.39
N SER A 247 1.71 -3.09 21.02
CA SER A 247 0.55 -2.28 21.45
C SER A 247 -0.26 -1.79 20.25
N LYS A 248 -1.51 -1.40 20.47
CA LYS A 248 -2.35 -0.84 19.39
C LYS A 248 -1.73 0.42 18.76
N ASP A 249 -1.06 1.23 19.58
CA ASP A 249 -0.38 2.45 19.13
C ASP A 249 0.88 2.10 18.34
N ALA A 250 1.67 1.10 18.78
CA ALA A 250 2.80 0.61 18.00
C ALA A 250 2.40 0.03 16.63
N ILE A 251 1.26 -0.68 16.56
CA ILE A 251 0.70 -1.18 15.30
C ILE A 251 0.30 -0.03 14.38
N TRP A 252 -0.32 1.00 14.94
CA TRP A 252 -0.72 2.19 14.19
C TRP A 252 0.50 2.99 13.70
N ASP A 253 1.47 3.25 14.56
CA ASP A 253 2.69 3.99 14.23
C ASP A 253 3.50 3.26 13.15
N THR A 254 3.52 1.92 13.22
CA THR A 254 4.10 1.08 12.16
C THR A 254 3.40 1.30 10.82
N TYR A 255 2.07 1.26 10.77
CA TYR A 255 1.31 1.53 9.54
C TYR A 255 1.58 2.93 8.98
N GLN A 256 1.65 3.95 9.85
CA GLN A 256 1.96 5.32 9.43
C GLN A 256 3.36 5.45 8.86
N SER A 257 4.33 4.71 9.39
CA SER A 257 5.73 4.81 8.99
C SER A 257 6.02 4.35 7.55
N PHE A 258 5.17 3.51 6.95
CA PHE A 258 5.36 3.04 5.56
C PHE A 258 5.33 4.20 4.57
N ALA A 259 6.20 4.13 3.55
CA ALA A 259 6.29 5.15 2.51
C ALA A 259 4.94 5.33 1.81
N ALA A 260 4.51 6.56 1.60
CA ALA A 260 3.21 6.87 1.05
C ALA A 260 3.33 7.86 -0.12
N LEU A 261 2.71 7.49 -1.22
CA LEU A 261 2.37 8.33 -2.35
C LEU A 261 0.94 7.97 -2.71
N ARG A 262 0.04 8.94 -2.82
CA ARG A 262 -1.36 8.61 -3.11
C ARG A 262 -1.48 7.89 -4.45
N ASN A 263 -2.28 6.83 -4.48
CA ASN A 263 -2.40 5.97 -5.65
C ASN A 263 -3.01 6.68 -6.87
N ASP A 264 -3.88 7.68 -6.66
CA ASP A 264 -4.47 8.50 -7.73
C ASP A 264 -3.51 9.58 -8.28
N ARG A 265 -2.41 9.84 -7.58
CA ARG A 265 -1.31 10.71 -8.06
C ARG A 265 -0.24 9.94 -8.81
N ARG A 266 -0.22 8.61 -8.72
CA ARG A 266 0.66 7.77 -9.51
C ARG A 266 0.46 8.11 -10.99
N TRP A 267 1.56 8.33 -11.70
CA TRP A 267 1.61 8.70 -13.12
C TRP A 267 1.08 10.10 -13.48
N SER A 268 0.92 11.05 -12.55
CA SER A 268 0.46 12.41 -12.88
C SER A 268 1.29 13.14 -13.95
N HIS A 269 2.46 12.60 -14.29
CA HIS A 269 3.40 13.14 -15.27
C HIS A 269 3.38 12.45 -16.66
N THR A 270 2.52 11.45 -16.91
CA THR A 270 2.42 10.78 -18.23
C THR A 270 1.06 11.03 -18.91
N SER A 271 1.06 11.28 -20.22
CA SER A 271 -0.16 11.55 -21.01
C SER A 271 -1.05 10.31 -21.25
N GLU A 272 -0.50 9.10 -21.05
CA GLU A 272 -1.21 7.82 -21.15
C GLU A 272 -2.14 7.54 -19.96
N ASN A 273 -2.19 8.47 -18.98
CA ASN A 273 -2.74 8.26 -17.65
C ASN A 273 -4.27 8.47 -17.54
N ASP A 274 -4.87 9.36 -18.33
CA ASP A 274 -6.27 9.76 -18.08
C ASP A 274 -7.27 8.63 -18.39
N LEU A 275 -7.03 7.85 -19.45
CA LEU A 275 -7.87 6.69 -19.79
C LEU A 275 -7.72 5.56 -18.76
N ALA A 276 -6.49 5.21 -18.38
CA ALA A 276 -6.22 4.18 -17.38
C ALA A 276 -6.79 4.57 -16.01
N ARG A 277 -6.67 5.84 -15.59
CA ARG A 277 -7.31 6.35 -14.38
C ARG A 277 -8.82 6.20 -14.40
N SER A 278 -9.47 6.57 -15.51
CA SER A 278 -10.93 6.47 -15.63
C SER A 278 -11.43 5.02 -15.53
N GLN A 279 -10.66 4.06 -16.06
CA GLN A 279 -10.97 2.64 -16.00
C GLN A 279 -10.80 2.08 -14.58
N LEU A 280 -9.78 2.51 -13.85
CA LEU A 280 -9.49 2.06 -12.48
C LEU A 280 -10.36 2.74 -11.41
N GLU A 281 -10.91 3.93 -11.69
CA GLU A 281 -11.70 4.70 -10.72
C GLU A 281 -12.92 3.90 -10.21
N ASN A 282 -13.60 3.18 -11.11
CA ASN A 282 -14.73 2.33 -10.72
C ASN A 282 -14.30 1.17 -9.83
N MET A 283 -13.12 0.59 -10.08
CA MET A 283 -12.54 -0.46 -9.24
C MET A 283 -12.20 0.08 -7.84
N TYR A 284 -11.64 1.29 -7.76
CA TYR A 284 -11.36 1.97 -6.49
C TYR A 284 -12.64 2.27 -5.70
N LYS A 285 -13.68 2.79 -6.35
CA LYS A 285 -14.99 3.05 -5.73
C LYS A 285 -15.66 1.77 -5.22
N SER A 286 -15.54 0.69 -5.99
CA SER A 286 -16.08 -0.63 -5.61
C SER A 286 -15.36 -1.18 -4.37
N LEU A 287 -14.03 -1.14 -4.35
CA LEU A 287 -13.23 -1.51 -3.19
C LEU A 287 -13.59 -0.64 -1.97
N HIS A 288 -13.71 0.67 -2.15
CA HIS A 288 -14.04 1.61 -1.08
C HIS A 288 -15.36 1.26 -0.40
N THR A 289 -16.39 1.04 -1.22
CA THR A 289 -17.74 0.67 -0.79
C THR A 289 -17.72 -0.67 -0.05
N ALA A 290 -17.09 -1.69 -0.64
CA ALA A 290 -16.98 -3.02 -0.05
C ALA A 290 -16.24 -2.99 1.31
N LEU A 291 -15.17 -2.20 1.42
CA LEU A 291 -14.38 -2.05 2.65
C LEU A 291 -15.19 -1.38 3.77
N ILE A 292 -15.91 -0.30 3.45
CA ILE A 292 -16.80 0.40 4.40
C ILE A 292 -17.91 -0.54 4.87
N ASN A 293 -18.58 -1.22 3.94
CA ASN A 293 -19.66 -2.14 4.27
C ASN A 293 -19.14 -3.27 5.17
N ALA A 294 -17.95 -3.81 4.89
CA ALA A 294 -17.39 -4.92 5.63
C ALA A 294 -16.91 -4.57 7.05
N LEU A 295 -16.26 -3.42 7.24
CA LEU A 295 -15.42 -3.18 8.42
C LEU A 295 -15.69 -1.86 9.17
N TYR A 296 -16.37 -0.89 8.56
CA TYR A 296 -16.57 0.42 9.20
C TYR A 296 -17.79 0.45 10.13
N LEU A 297 -17.59 0.88 11.37
CA LEU A 297 -18.66 1.27 12.29
C LEU A 297 -18.57 2.77 12.58
N GLN A 298 -19.65 3.49 12.30
CA GLN A 298 -19.75 4.90 12.64
C GLN A 298 -19.69 5.07 14.18
N PRO A 299 -18.80 5.94 14.71
CA PRO A 299 -18.78 6.26 16.13
C PRO A 299 -20.14 6.84 16.56
N SER A 300 -20.66 6.41 17.72
CA SER A 300 -21.84 7.05 18.29
C SER A 300 -21.49 8.47 18.72
N GLU A 301 -22.23 9.46 18.24
CA GLU A 301 -22.15 10.83 18.75
C GLU A 301 -22.41 10.83 20.26
N SER A 302 -21.58 11.53 21.03
CA SER A 302 -21.78 11.75 22.45
C SER A 302 -23.12 12.47 22.71
N PRO A 303 -23.80 12.26 23.85
CA PRO A 303 -25.14 12.80 24.10
C PRO A 303 -25.21 14.32 24.31
N ASP A 304 -24.08 15.02 24.33
CA ASP A 304 -24.04 16.47 24.50
C ASP A 304 -24.29 17.15 23.16
N GLY A 305 -25.57 17.22 22.81
CA GLY A 305 -26.06 17.88 21.62
C GLY A 305 -25.74 19.36 21.62
N LEU A 306 -25.19 19.83 20.51
CA LEU A 306 -25.43 21.16 19.97
C LEU A 306 -25.50 21.03 18.45
N THR A 307 -26.75 21.03 17.99
CA THR A 307 -27.27 21.48 16.69
C THR A 307 -26.62 20.93 15.41
N SER A 308 -27.46 20.20 14.67
CA SER A 308 -27.35 19.93 13.24
C SER A 308 -27.04 21.19 12.44
N ASP A 309 -25.86 21.23 11.86
CA ASP A 309 -25.71 21.77 10.51
C ASP A 309 -25.58 20.58 9.57
N SER A 310 -26.68 20.28 8.89
CA SER A 310 -26.68 19.56 7.62
C SER A 310 -26.01 20.45 6.57
N ALA A 311 -24.71 20.70 6.76
CA ALA A 311 -23.86 21.32 5.76
C ALA A 311 -23.34 20.18 4.88
N VAL A 312 -23.83 20.14 3.66
CA VAL A 312 -23.18 19.42 2.55
C VAL A 312 -21.76 19.98 2.45
N THR A 313 -20.78 19.30 3.04
CA THR A 313 -19.37 19.54 2.79
C THR A 313 -19.01 18.90 1.46
N PRO A 314 -18.59 19.64 0.42
CA PRO A 314 -18.22 19.04 -0.87
C PRO A 314 -16.87 18.31 -0.87
N THR A 315 -16.32 17.92 0.29
CA THR A 315 -14.98 17.29 0.38
C THR A 315 -14.89 16.26 1.53
N GLY A 316 -14.61 14.99 1.19
CA GLY A 316 -13.76 14.10 2.01
C GLY A 316 -14.33 13.29 3.19
N GLY A 317 -15.65 13.22 3.41
CA GLY A 317 -16.25 12.39 4.48
C GLY A 317 -16.21 10.87 4.22
N ILE A 318 -16.33 10.04 5.26
CA ILE A 318 -16.55 8.59 5.11
C ILE A 318 -18.04 8.34 4.76
N PRO A 319 -18.36 7.69 3.63
CA PRO A 319 -19.73 7.29 3.30
C PRO A 319 -20.39 6.44 4.38
N ALA A 320 -21.71 6.57 4.53
CA ALA A 320 -22.48 5.69 5.40
C ALA A 320 -22.48 4.25 4.84
N PRO A 321 -22.31 3.23 5.69
CA PRO A 321 -22.32 1.84 5.23
C PRO A 321 -23.72 1.43 4.77
N ASN A 322 -23.81 0.83 3.59
CA ASN A 322 -25.04 0.28 3.04
C ASN A 322 -25.10 -1.24 3.28
N ARG A 323 -25.43 -1.64 4.52
CA ARG A 323 -25.58 -3.04 4.92
C ARG A 323 -26.78 -3.25 5.83
N SER A 324 -27.23 -4.49 5.94
CA SER A 324 -28.37 -4.84 6.79
C SER A 324 -28.13 -4.54 8.28
N MET A 325 -29.23 -4.31 9.03
CA MET A 325 -29.17 -4.13 10.48
C MET A 325 -28.63 -5.38 11.20
N THR A 326 -28.89 -6.57 10.67
CA THR A 326 -28.36 -7.84 11.20
C THR A 326 -26.84 -7.89 11.08
N HIS A 327 -26.30 -7.58 9.90
CA HIS A 327 -24.86 -7.53 9.66
C HIS A 327 -24.18 -6.47 10.53
N THR A 328 -24.83 -5.30 10.69
CA THR A 328 -24.34 -4.25 11.60
C THR A 328 -24.28 -4.73 13.05
N LYS A 329 -25.30 -5.46 13.55
CA LYS A 329 -25.29 -6.03 14.90
C LYS A 329 -24.18 -7.08 15.07
N GLN A 330 -23.91 -7.90 14.05
CA GLN A 330 -22.82 -8.89 14.08
C GLN A 330 -21.45 -8.20 14.13
N LEU A 331 -21.21 -7.21 13.27
CA LEU A 331 -19.96 -6.44 13.27
C LEU A 331 -19.73 -5.72 14.61
N LYS A 332 -20.77 -5.11 15.20
CA LYS A 332 -20.70 -4.51 16.56
C LYS A 332 -20.32 -5.49 17.66
N ARG A 333 -20.59 -6.80 17.50
CA ARG A 333 -20.14 -7.83 18.45
C ARG A 333 -18.65 -8.14 18.31
N LEU A 334 -18.08 -7.95 17.13
CA LEU A 334 -16.65 -8.12 16.87
C LEU A 334 -15.86 -6.88 17.27
N LEU A 335 -16.33 -5.70 16.88
CA LEU A 335 -15.74 -4.39 17.14
C LEU A 335 -16.43 -3.70 18.33
N LYS A 336 -16.22 -4.26 19.53
CA LYS A 336 -16.82 -3.74 20.78
C LYS A 336 -16.13 -2.47 21.28
N VAL A 337 -14.83 -2.38 21.06
CA VAL A 337 -14.01 -1.25 21.48
C VAL A 337 -14.03 -0.21 20.36
N PRO A 338 -14.53 1.02 20.61
CA PRO A 338 -14.56 2.06 19.60
C PRO A 338 -13.13 2.50 19.25
N VAL A 339 -12.86 2.59 17.95
CA VAL A 339 -11.62 3.14 17.42
C VAL A 339 -11.82 4.65 17.22
N PRO A 340 -10.90 5.53 17.66
CA PRO A 340 -11.05 6.98 17.52
C PRO A 340 -11.25 7.40 16.06
N LYS A 341 -12.13 8.40 15.82
CA LYS A 341 -12.42 8.92 14.46
C LYS A 341 -11.16 9.36 13.71
N MET A 342 -10.18 9.93 14.41
CA MET A 342 -8.88 10.33 13.85
C MET A 342 -8.07 9.15 13.28
N ARG A 343 -8.30 7.92 13.78
CA ARG A 343 -7.67 6.70 13.26
C ARG A 343 -8.53 6.03 12.19
N LEU A 344 -9.86 6.20 12.23
CA LEU A 344 -10.77 5.66 11.21
C LEU A 344 -10.73 6.45 9.90
N ASN A 345 -10.63 7.78 9.96
CA ASN A 345 -10.59 8.64 8.78
C ASN A 345 -9.48 8.22 7.78
N PRO A 346 -8.20 8.05 8.19
CA PRO A 346 -7.14 7.62 7.28
C PRO A 346 -7.27 6.19 6.74
N LEU A 347 -8.24 5.40 7.23
CA LEU A 347 -8.49 4.03 6.77
C LEU A 347 -9.70 3.93 5.84
N PHE A 348 -10.72 4.77 6.07
CA PHE A 348 -12.03 4.62 5.44
C PHE A 348 -12.49 5.83 4.63
N SER A 349 -11.82 6.98 4.69
CA SER A 349 -12.11 8.07 3.74
C SER A 349 -11.58 7.72 2.36
N TRP A 350 -12.05 8.42 1.33
CA TRP A 350 -11.50 8.27 -0.02
C TRP A 350 -9.98 8.53 -0.06
N ASP A 351 -9.55 9.59 0.64
CA ASP A 351 -8.14 9.93 0.75
C ASP A 351 -7.33 8.87 1.49
N GLY A 352 -7.90 8.29 2.55
CA GLY A 352 -7.31 7.19 3.29
C GLY A 352 -7.14 5.94 2.44
N LEU A 353 -8.13 5.60 1.60
CA LEU A 353 -8.02 4.50 0.65
C LEU A 353 -6.90 4.74 -0.37
N MET A 354 -6.85 5.93 -0.99
CA MET A 354 -5.83 6.24 -2.00
C MET A 354 -4.42 6.26 -1.41
N GLU A 355 -4.26 6.81 -0.20
CA GLU A 355 -2.98 6.76 0.52
C GLU A 355 -2.61 5.33 0.92
N GLY A 356 -3.58 4.56 1.44
CA GLY A 356 -3.38 3.18 1.86
C GLY A 356 -2.97 2.25 0.72
N LEU A 357 -3.65 2.33 -0.43
CA LEU A 357 -3.26 1.61 -1.64
C LEU A 357 -1.88 2.02 -2.13
N GLY A 358 -1.59 3.32 -2.08
CA GLY A 358 -0.27 3.87 -2.39
C GLY A 358 0.84 3.29 -1.51
N LYS A 359 0.60 3.21 -0.20
CA LYS A 359 1.49 2.55 0.75
C LYS A 359 1.72 1.09 0.39
N MET A 360 0.68 0.34 0.03
CA MET A 360 0.82 -1.06 -0.33
C MET A 360 1.65 -1.22 -1.61
N ASN A 361 1.35 -0.42 -2.63
CA ASN A 361 2.07 -0.47 -3.90
C ASN A 361 3.57 -0.14 -3.77
N LEU A 362 3.95 0.74 -2.83
CA LEU A 362 5.35 1.12 -2.61
C LEU A 362 6.14 0.15 -1.72
N ASN A 363 5.51 -0.49 -0.75
CA ASN A 363 6.21 -1.17 0.34
C ASN A 363 6.06 -2.69 0.35
N LEU A 364 5.17 -3.25 -0.47
CA LEU A 364 5.01 -4.71 -0.56
C LEU A 364 6.25 -5.36 -1.18
N GLU A 365 6.79 -6.34 -0.47
CA GLU A 365 7.76 -7.26 -1.05
C GLU A 365 7.07 -8.12 -2.14
N ALA A 366 7.83 -8.66 -3.10
CA ALA A 366 7.29 -9.36 -4.27
C ALA A 366 6.29 -10.47 -3.93
N HIS A 367 6.49 -11.16 -2.81
CA HIS A 367 5.61 -12.24 -2.34
C HIS A 367 4.49 -11.74 -1.41
N GLY A 368 4.29 -10.44 -1.32
CA GLY A 368 3.15 -9.77 -0.70
C GLY A 368 3.24 -9.60 0.81
N GLY A 369 4.43 -9.73 1.39
CA GLY A 369 4.68 -9.35 2.77
C GLY A 369 4.96 -7.85 2.90
N LEU A 370 4.36 -7.23 3.92
CA LEU A 370 4.68 -5.88 4.35
C LEU A 370 5.51 -5.96 5.63
N PHE A 371 6.70 -5.36 5.64
CA PHE A 371 7.73 -5.62 6.65
C PHE A 371 8.25 -4.30 7.25
N PRO A 372 8.10 -4.06 8.57
CA PRO A 372 8.48 -2.80 9.20
C PRO A 372 9.96 -2.41 9.03
N LEU A 373 10.90 -3.34 9.18
CA LEU A 373 12.33 -3.05 9.05
C LEU A 373 12.75 -3.04 7.58
N HIS A 374 12.37 -4.05 6.80
CA HIS A 374 12.66 -4.08 5.35
C HIS A 374 12.13 -2.85 4.59
N SER A 375 11.01 -2.23 4.99
CA SER A 375 10.52 -0.99 4.35
C SER A 375 11.41 0.25 4.58
N HIS A 376 12.54 0.11 5.27
CA HIS A 376 13.56 1.18 5.39
C HIS A 376 14.64 1.08 4.32
N LEU A 377 14.65 0.04 3.48
CA LEU A 377 15.70 -0.16 2.50
C LEU A 377 15.45 0.71 1.29
N ASN A 378 16.46 1.49 0.87
CA ASN A 378 16.40 2.34 -0.31
C ASN A 378 16.87 1.63 -1.58
N HIS A 379 16.63 2.28 -2.72
CA HIS A 379 17.03 1.78 -4.02
C HIS A 379 18.50 2.04 -4.37
N ALA A 380 19.17 1.03 -4.93
CA ALA A 380 20.30 1.18 -5.83
C ALA A 380 20.24 0.15 -6.96
N CYS A 381 20.67 0.51 -8.17
CA CYS A 381 20.73 -0.43 -9.32
C CYS A 381 21.83 -1.50 -9.18
N ARG A 382 22.70 -1.37 -8.16
CA ARG A 382 23.70 -2.35 -7.72
C ARG A 382 23.46 -2.59 -6.22
N PRO A 383 22.52 -3.48 -5.85
CA PRO A 383 22.16 -3.71 -4.46
C PRO A 383 23.27 -4.44 -3.70
N ASN A 384 23.42 -4.14 -2.41
CA ASN A 384 24.38 -4.80 -1.51
C ASN A 384 23.71 -5.81 -0.57
N ILE A 385 22.38 -5.95 -0.65
CA ILE A 385 21.62 -6.96 0.07
C ILE A 385 20.60 -7.66 -0.83
N SER A 386 20.19 -8.85 -0.42
CA SER A 386 19.19 -9.68 -1.10
C SER A 386 18.13 -10.18 -0.14
N ILE A 387 16.87 -10.14 -0.57
CA ILE A 387 15.71 -10.64 0.17
C ILE A 387 15.39 -12.04 -0.33
N ARG A 388 15.35 -13.02 0.59
CA ARG A 388 15.14 -14.43 0.29
C ARG A 388 14.07 -15.06 1.16
N HIS A 389 13.29 -15.95 0.56
CA HIS A 389 12.41 -16.89 1.26
C HIS A 389 13.13 -18.24 1.31
N ILE A 390 13.65 -18.60 2.49
CA ILE A 390 14.53 -19.78 2.65
C ILE A 390 13.71 -20.96 3.19
N SER A 391 13.71 -22.06 2.45
CA SER A 391 13.14 -23.35 2.84
C SER A 391 13.98 -24.05 3.91
N PRO A 392 13.47 -25.10 4.61
CA PRO A 392 14.21 -25.73 5.71
C PRO A 392 15.45 -26.49 5.22
N ASP A 393 15.46 -26.88 3.95
CA ASP A 393 16.57 -27.53 3.24
C ASP A 393 17.58 -26.52 2.67
N GLY A 394 17.39 -25.22 2.93
CA GLY A 394 18.22 -24.14 2.39
C GLY A 394 17.91 -23.77 0.94
N SER A 395 16.93 -24.43 0.29
CA SER A 395 16.55 -24.10 -1.08
C SER A 395 15.75 -22.79 -1.14
N THR A 396 15.87 -22.08 -2.26
CA THR A 396 15.13 -20.84 -2.55
C THR A 396 14.12 -21.00 -3.68
N ASN A 397 13.87 -22.24 -4.13
CA ASN A 397 13.24 -22.51 -5.43
C ASN A 397 11.71 -22.54 -5.40
N SER A 398 11.07 -22.53 -4.21
CA SER A 398 9.61 -22.47 -4.12
C SER A 398 9.12 -21.96 -2.78
N ILE A 399 8.38 -20.85 -2.79
CA ILE A 399 7.67 -20.32 -1.63
C ILE A 399 6.62 -21.32 -1.10
N LEU A 400 6.03 -22.14 -1.97
CA LEU A 400 4.98 -23.09 -1.62
C LEU A 400 5.46 -24.17 -0.65
N HIS A 401 6.76 -24.48 -0.68
CA HIS A 401 7.41 -25.49 0.16
C HIS A 401 8.18 -24.90 1.34
N SER A 402 8.23 -23.57 1.46
CA SER A 402 8.79 -22.92 2.64
C SER A 402 7.98 -23.30 3.89
N PRO A 403 8.64 -23.59 5.04
CA PRO A 403 7.94 -23.90 6.28
C PRO A 403 7.24 -22.65 6.83
N ASN A 404 7.64 -21.48 6.36
CA ASN A 404 7.11 -20.18 6.74
C ASN A 404 7.13 -19.26 5.51
N PRO A 405 6.19 -19.44 4.56
CA PRO A 405 6.20 -18.77 3.25
C PRO A 405 6.08 -17.25 3.34
N SER A 406 5.65 -16.72 4.49
CA SER A 406 5.49 -15.30 4.71
C SER A 406 6.77 -14.62 5.22
N ARG A 407 7.78 -15.37 5.69
CA ARG A 407 8.98 -14.83 6.34
C ARG A 407 10.10 -14.57 5.34
N ILE A 408 10.69 -13.37 5.43
CA ILE A 408 11.91 -13.03 4.68
C ILE A 408 13.17 -13.27 5.49
N THR A 409 14.26 -13.52 4.79
CA THR A 409 15.64 -13.50 5.28
C THR A 409 16.43 -12.50 4.45
N VAL A 410 17.14 -11.59 5.10
CA VAL A 410 17.95 -10.58 4.43
C VAL A 410 19.42 -10.93 4.54
N ILE A 411 20.11 -10.97 3.40
CA ILE A 411 21.48 -11.45 3.28
C ILE A 411 22.32 -10.40 2.55
N ALA A 412 23.53 -10.12 3.03
CA ALA A 412 24.49 -9.29 2.31
C ALA A 412 24.98 -9.97 1.02
N THR A 413 24.96 -9.28 -0.11
CA THR A 413 25.45 -9.81 -1.40
C THR A 413 26.92 -9.45 -1.67
N SER A 414 27.43 -8.46 -0.96
CA SER A 414 28.82 -7.99 -1.00
C SER A 414 29.26 -7.57 0.41
N PRO A 415 30.56 -7.39 0.67
CA PRO A 415 30.99 -6.76 1.91
C PRO A 415 30.39 -5.36 2.04
N ILE A 416 29.93 -4.98 3.24
CA ILE A 416 29.35 -3.66 3.54
C ILE A 416 30.14 -3.03 4.68
N PRO A 417 30.99 -2.03 4.41
CA PRO A 417 31.73 -1.31 5.45
C PRO A 417 30.81 -0.54 6.41
N ALA A 418 31.31 -0.29 7.62
CA ALA A 418 30.66 0.60 8.57
C ALA A 418 30.39 1.99 7.95
N GLY A 419 29.19 2.51 8.18
CA GLY A 419 28.73 3.79 7.63
C GLY A 419 28.07 3.70 6.25
N VAL A 420 28.11 2.55 5.58
CA VAL A 420 27.47 2.35 4.27
C VAL A 420 25.98 1.99 4.44
N GLU A 421 25.14 2.53 3.57
CA GLU A 421 23.70 2.26 3.55
C GLU A 421 23.40 0.88 2.94
N LEU A 422 22.41 0.19 3.50
CA LEU A 422 21.86 -1.03 2.95
C LEU A 422 20.80 -0.69 1.89
N VAL A 423 20.96 -1.25 0.68
CA VAL A 423 20.15 -0.92 -0.48
C VAL A 423 19.73 -2.17 -1.26
N VAL A 424 18.48 -2.15 -1.74
CA VAL A 424 17.87 -3.16 -2.61
C VAL A 424 17.62 -2.57 -4.00
N SER A 425 17.25 -3.41 -4.98
CA SER A 425 16.73 -2.92 -6.25
C SER A 425 15.20 -2.92 -6.20
N TYR A 426 14.56 -1.80 -6.52
CA TYR A 426 13.10 -1.69 -6.63
C TYR A 426 12.59 -2.11 -8.01
N VAL A 427 13.50 -2.13 -8.99
CA VAL A 427 13.26 -2.51 -10.38
C VAL A 427 14.15 -3.70 -10.72
N ASP A 428 13.89 -4.38 -11.84
CA ASP A 428 14.77 -5.46 -12.28
C ASP A 428 16.16 -4.90 -12.64
N PRO A 429 17.24 -5.30 -11.93
CA PRO A 429 18.59 -4.83 -12.21
C PRO A 429 19.14 -5.32 -13.55
N SER A 430 18.49 -6.29 -14.21
CA SER A 430 18.86 -6.83 -15.53
C SER A 430 18.49 -5.88 -16.67
N LEU A 431 17.52 -4.99 -16.46
CA LEU A 431 17.08 -4.00 -17.44
C LEU A 431 18.19 -2.99 -17.78
N ASP A 432 18.11 -2.37 -18.96
CA ASP A 432 19.03 -1.33 -19.38
C ASP A 432 18.85 -0.03 -18.58
N PHE A 433 19.86 0.85 -18.65
CA PHE A 433 19.91 2.14 -17.97
C PHE A 433 18.62 2.98 -18.10
N ARG A 434 18.12 3.14 -19.33
CA ARG A 434 16.98 4.01 -19.63
C ARG A 434 15.69 3.40 -19.10
N SER A 435 15.53 2.09 -19.22
CA SER A 435 14.39 1.35 -18.69
C SER A 435 14.33 1.41 -17.16
N ARG A 436 15.45 1.17 -16.45
CA ARG A 436 15.49 1.30 -14.98
C ARG A 436 15.09 2.70 -14.50
N ARG A 437 15.65 3.76 -15.11
CA ARG A 437 15.28 5.15 -14.78
C ARG A 437 13.83 5.50 -15.17
N ARG A 438 13.24 4.85 -16.17
CA ARG A 438 11.84 5.05 -16.57
C ARG A 438 10.90 4.42 -15.54
N GLU A 439 11.16 3.17 -15.15
CA GLU A 439 10.35 2.46 -14.16
C GLU A 439 10.37 3.16 -12.80
N LEU A 440 11.53 3.59 -12.30
CA LEU A 440 11.63 4.33 -11.03
C LEU A 440 10.86 5.67 -11.07
N ARG A 441 10.88 6.36 -12.22
CA ARG A 441 10.12 7.61 -12.41
C ARG A 441 8.61 7.40 -12.38
N ALA A 442 8.12 6.21 -12.73
CA ALA A 442 6.68 5.89 -12.64
C ALA A 442 6.14 5.88 -11.20
N TRP A 443 7.05 5.88 -10.21
CA TRP A 443 6.76 5.86 -8.78
C TRP A 443 7.14 7.17 -8.07
N ASP A 444 7.44 8.23 -8.84
CA ASP A 444 7.89 9.52 -8.32
C ASP A 444 9.16 9.45 -7.43
N PHE A 445 10.02 8.44 -7.65
CA PHE A 445 11.33 8.36 -6.99
C PHE A 445 12.39 9.30 -7.60
N GLY A 446 12.01 10.14 -8.57
CA GLY A 446 12.93 11.00 -9.29
C GLY A 446 13.91 10.24 -10.19
N VAL A 447 15.05 10.87 -10.49
CA VAL A 447 16.11 10.28 -11.32
C VAL A 447 17.09 9.54 -10.41
N CYS A 448 17.33 8.26 -10.71
CA CYS A 448 18.32 7.48 -9.94
C CYS A 448 19.75 8.00 -10.18
N LEU A 449 20.40 8.41 -9.08
CA LEU A 449 21.77 8.90 -9.02
C LEU A 449 22.74 7.89 -8.36
N CYS A 450 22.39 6.60 -8.36
CA CYS A 450 23.31 5.58 -7.84
C CYS A 450 24.57 5.48 -8.71
N GLU A 451 25.65 4.95 -8.14
CA GLU A 451 26.95 4.79 -8.80
C GLU A 451 26.84 4.19 -10.21
N ARG A 452 26.15 3.04 -10.35
CA ARG A 452 25.92 2.39 -11.65
C ARG A 452 25.25 3.30 -12.68
N CYS A 453 24.24 4.07 -12.26
CA CYS A 453 23.55 5.00 -13.16
C CYS A 453 24.44 6.17 -13.58
N LEU A 454 25.27 6.70 -12.68
CA LEU A 454 26.21 7.77 -13.00
C LEU A 454 27.34 7.31 -13.94
N GLU A 455 27.81 6.07 -13.77
CA GLU A 455 28.77 5.42 -14.67
C GLU A 455 28.19 5.27 -16.09
N GLU A 456 27.00 4.68 -16.20
CA GLU A 456 26.32 4.44 -17.49
C GLU A 456 25.92 5.75 -18.19
N GLU A 457 25.56 6.79 -17.43
CA GLU A 457 25.27 8.13 -17.97
C GLU A 457 26.51 8.76 -18.61
N LYS A 458 27.65 8.72 -17.93
CA LYS A 458 28.93 9.23 -18.46
C LYS A 458 29.39 8.45 -19.69
N ALA A 459 29.19 7.13 -19.70
CA ALA A 459 29.53 6.28 -20.85
C ALA A 459 28.63 6.54 -22.08
N GLY A 460 27.40 7.03 -21.86
CA GLY A 460 26.43 7.33 -22.92
C GLY A 460 26.46 8.76 -23.46
N SER A 461 27.14 9.70 -22.79
CA SER A 461 27.36 11.05 -23.29
C SER A 461 28.39 11.04 -24.43
N PRO A 462 28.10 11.67 -25.60
CA PRO A 462 29.12 11.87 -26.63
C PRO A 462 30.27 12.71 -26.06
N PRO A 463 31.52 12.47 -26.47
CA PRO A 463 32.65 13.31 -26.05
C PRO A 463 32.35 14.78 -26.39
N GLU A 464 32.59 15.68 -25.43
CA GLU A 464 32.49 17.13 -25.65
C GLU A 464 33.59 17.54 -26.63
N ASP A 465 33.26 17.66 -27.91
CA ASP A 465 34.06 18.38 -28.89
C ASP A 465 33.47 19.79 -29.11
N PRO A 466 34.31 20.84 -29.19
CA PRO A 466 33.87 22.22 -29.31
C PRO A 466 33.30 22.51 -30.69
N GLU A 467 32.19 23.26 -30.71
CA GLU A 467 31.53 23.95 -31.84
C GLU A 467 31.78 23.41 -33.27
N VAL A 468 30.73 22.91 -33.94
CA VAL A 468 30.39 23.28 -35.35
C VAL A 468 28.99 22.77 -35.77
N SER A 469 28.24 23.73 -36.33
CA SER A 469 27.02 23.76 -37.14
C SER A 469 26.13 22.52 -37.40
N ARG A 470 24.82 22.78 -37.16
CA ARG A 470 23.60 22.14 -37.67
C ARG A 470 23.69 21.55 -39.08
N ASN A 471 23.09 20.36 -39.25
CA ASN A 471 22.26 20.03 -40.40
C ASN A 471 21.10 19.11 -39.98
N GLU A 472 19.91 19.45 -40.45
CA GLU A 472 18.63 18.79 -40.19
C GLU A 472 18.48 17.55 -41.09
N GLU A 473 18.15 16.40 -40.52
CA GLU A 473 17.59 15.27 -41.28
C GLU A 473 16.30 14.73 -40.65
N LYS A 474 15.37 14.38 -41.53
CA LYS A 474 13.94 14.17 -41.31
C LYS A 474 13.64 12.87 -40.56
N VAL A 475 12.74 12.95 -39.58
CA VAL A 475 12.15 11.81 -38.87
C VAL A 475 11.05 11.17 -39.72
N GLY A 476 11.22 9.89 -40.03
CA GLY A 476 10.21 9.03 -40.65
C GLY A 476 9.30 8.38 -39.61
N ASP A 477 8.00 8.47 -39.88
CA ASP A 477 6.86 7.89 -39.18
C ASP A 477 6.88 6.35 -39.24
N ARG A 478 6.92 5.66 -38.08
CA ARG A 478 6.54 4.24 -37.95
C ARG A 478 5.97 3.91 -36.57
N ASP A 479 4.87 3.14 -36.66
CA ASP A 479 4.33 2.18 -35.71
C ASP A 479 3.30 2.65 -34.66
N LYS A 480 2.10 2.92 -35.20
CA LYS A 480 0.84 2.51 -34.57
C LYS A 480 0.64 1.01 -34.78
N GLN A 481 0.87 0.18 -33.76
CA GLN A 481 0.20 -1.11 -33.55
C GLN A 481 0.70 -1.77 -32.25
N ASN A 482 0.01 -1.54 -31.13
CA ASN A 482 -0.19 -2.56 -30.07
C ASN A 482 -1.08 -2.01 -28.94
N ALA A 483 -2.39 -1.98 -29.17
CA ALA A 483 -3.35 -1.67 -28.09
C ALA A 483 -3.65 -2.87 -27.19
N GLY A 484 -3.41 -4.11 -27.65
CA GLY A 484 -3.67 -5.34 -26.88
C GLY A 484 -2.57 -5.71 -25.87
N GLY A 485 -1.31 -5.38 -26.17
CA GLY A 485 -0.19 -5.66 -25.25
C GLY A 485 -0.12 -4.72 -24.04
N LEU A 486 -0.65 -3.50 -24.19
CA LEU A 486 -0.63 -2.49 -23.13
C LEU A 486 -1.53 -2.88 -21.95
N GLU A 487 -2.67 -3.54 -22.18
CA GLU A 487 -3.55 -4.00 -21.10
C GLU A 487 -2.92 -5.12 -20.26
N ASP A 488 -2.19 -6.05 -20.89
CA ASP A 488 -1.50 -7.14 -20.20
C ASP A 488 -0.20 -6.65 -19.52
N GLU A 489 0.51 -5.68 -20.11
CA GLU A 489 1.60 -4.97 -19.43
C GLU A 489 1.08 -4.17 -18.23
N ILE A 490 -0.06 -3.48 -18.35
CA ILE A 490 -0.69 -2.74 -17.24
C ILE A 490 -1.11 -3.70 -16.12
N ARG A 491 -1.69 -4.86 -16.44
CA ARG A 491 -2.05 -5.90 -15.45
C ARG A 491 -0.84 -6.46 -14.72
N ASN A 492 0.18 -6.92 -15.46
CA ASN A 492 1.42 -7.41 -14.88
C ASN A 492 2.15 -6.34 -14.05
N PHE A 493 2.13 -5.08 -14.49
CA PHE A 493 2.76 -3.95 -13.79
C PHE A 493 1.95 -3.44 -12.58
N LEU A 494 0.64 -3.67 -12.56
CA LEU A 494 -0.25 -3.38 -11.43
C LEU A 494 -0.33 -4.52 -10.40
N GLY A 495 0.24 -5.69 -10.71
CA GLY A 495 0.10 -6.89 -9.88
C GLY A 495 -1.36 -7.35 -9.77
N VAL A 496 -2.12 -7.20 -10.86
CA VAL A 496 -3.53 -7.58 -11.03
C VAL A 496 -3.61 -8.68 -12.09
#